data_AF-U6JZN1-F1
#
_entry.id   AF-U6JZN1-F1
#
_cell.length_a   1.000
_cell.length_b   1.000
_cell.length_c   1.000
_cell.angle_alpha   90.00
_cell.angle_beta   90.00
_cell.angle_gamma   90.00
#
_symmetry.space_group_name_H-M   'P 1'
#
loop_
_entity.id
_entity.type
_entity.pdbx_description
1 polymer ?
#
loop_
_entity_poly.entity_id
_entity_poly.type
_entity_poly.pdbx_seq_one_letter_code
_entity_poly.pdbx_strand_id
1 'polypeptide(L)'
;MGILRRIAGSLPPKASDPLEVAGEGTDPAPDNADNSDIAAKAGGTGVSKWYNGKRARVIKAIIAAVAVIVVCGARYIISGRFPPYLKSSQLLLDDASRLPLDDVSMQKYMIDFNEAVEEMEEALSSGSPMWQAFQLHFTPSHEDSQHLPGDPLDIIRDHVAEMQKCEIPSASSLQARWDFAQHLQLLRSICRTVALRFKELELFETVKREFRAANPFLVSGGDEDYSDSDAPIDFEQATKYDWAASTFLKSFGLFGGGRRRVNVTLANKLRGALDIEKIFNDANWNTRHHFMEFLQPFERDGAFNPANAPAEHQIPYTGEPFRTGAFAQAAAQIFRESDANTNYAFIRKLNQIADNWTNEEVVAAAEQQEKENADNAQDRLKTKRELMRRLLRQGIQKDDLVMIALFLL
;
A
#
# COMPACT_ATOMS: atom_id res chain seq x y z
N MET A 1 -44.98 18.95 37.24
CA MET A 1 -45.82 18.56 36.08
C MET A 1 -45.12 17.36 35.44
N GLY A 2 -45.43 16.10 35.76
CA GLY A 2 -46.65 15.34 35.48
C GLY A 2 -46.75 15.07 33.97
N ILE A 3 -46.93 13.87 33.39
CA ILE A 3 -47.36 12.53 33.82
C ILE A 3 -47.19 11.62 32.57
N LEU A 4 -46.72 10.35 32.73
CA LEU A 4 -47.09 9.05 32.09
C LEU A 4 -47.40 8.97 30.56
N ARG A 5 -47.14 7.89 29.78
CA ARG A 5 -47.30 6.41 29.96
C ARG A 5 -46.75 5.72 28.68
N ARG A 6 -45.85 4.72 28.75
CA ARG A 6 -46.08 3.26 28.52
C ARG A 6 -47.11 2.87 27.45
N ILE A 7 -46.70 2.08 26.45
CA ILE A 7 -47.23 0.72 26.16
C ILE A 7 -46.08 -0.17 25.62
N ALA A 8 -45.91 -1.33 26.26
CA ALA A 8 -45.13 -2.47 25.81
C ALA A 8 -46.06 -3.48 25.14
N GLY A 9 -45.56 -4.23 24.15
CA GLY A 9 -46.22 -5.39 23.58
C GLY A 9 -45.18 -6.46 23.25
N SER A 10 -45.11 -7.49 24.07
CA SER A 10 -44.19 -8.62 24.00
C SER A 10 -44.91 -9.90 23.59
N LEU A 11 -44.26 -10.69 22.70
CA LEU A 11 -44.29 -12.16 22.56
C LEU A 11 -45.56 -12.80 21.94
N PRO A 12 -45.50 -14.01 21.30
CA PRO A 12 -44.59 -15.12 21.60
C PRO A 12 -43.96 -15.90 20.40
N PRO A 13 -43.03 -16.85 20.70
CA PRO A 13 -42.50 -17.82 19.74
C PRO A 13 -43.44 -19.03 19.62
N LYS A 14 -43.41 -19.71 18.47
CA LYS A 14 -44.03 -21.03 18.30
C LYS A 14 -42.97 -22.04 17.85
N ALA A 15 -42.76 -23.04 18.68
CA ALA A 15 -42.08 -24.29 18.38
C ALA A 15 -43.13 -25.41 18.36
N SER A 16 -42.99 -26.36 17.42
CA SER A 16 -43.43 -27.79 17.42
C SER A 16 -43.57 -28.23 15.95
N ASP A 17 -43.22 -29.43 15.49
CA ASP A 17 -42.31 -30.51 15.89
C ASP A 17 -42.34 -31.53 14.70
N PRO A 18 -41.67 -32.70 14.74
CA PRO A 18 -41.09 -33.36 13.57
C PRO A 18 -42.00 -34.38 12.85
N LEU A 19 -41.51 -34.91 11.74
CA LEU A 19 -42.02 -36.14 11.13
C LEU A 19 -40.86 -37.10 10.82
N GLU A 20 -40.82 -38.19 11.58
CA GLU A 20 -40.10 -39.42 11.30
C GLU A 20 -40.70 -40.10 10.06
N VAL A 21 -39.86 -40.60 9.14
CA VAL A 21 -40.12 -41.85 8.42
C VAL A 21 -38.81 -42.62 8.31
N ALA A 22 -38.89 -43.88 8.71
CA ALA A 22 -37.84 -44.88 8.81
C ALA A 22 -37.50 -45.56 7.46
N GLY A 23 -36.36 -46.26 7.46
CA GLY A 23 -35.89 -47.18 6.43
C GLY A 23 -34.37 -47.37 6.57
N GLU A 24 -33.86 -48.19 7.49
CA GLU A 24 -33.55 -49.62 7.24
C GLU A 24 -32.37 -49.71 6.24
N GLY A 25 -31.12 -50.01 6.60
CA GLY A 25 -30.62 -51.01 7.52
C GLY A 25 -29.83 -52.04 6.69
N THR A 26 -28.49 -52.06 6.81
CA THR A 26 -27.60 -53.25 6.85
C THR A 26 -26.16 -52.87 6.54
N ASP A 27 -25.29 -53.06 7.53
CA ASP A 27 -23.92 -53.56 7.36
C ASP A 27 -23.99 -55.03 7.84
N PRO A 28 -23.21 -55.97 7.27
CA PRO A 28 -21.87 -56.18 7.81
C PRO A 28 -20.78 -56.57 6.77
N ALA A 29 -19.53 -56.32 7.20
CA ALA A 29 -18.24 -56.77 6.67
C ALA A 29 -18.05 -58.32 6.72
N PRO A 30 -16.83 -58.90 6.59
CA PRO A 30 -15.61 -58.60 5.82
C PRO A 30 -15.16 -59.83 4.97
N ASP A 31 -14.06 -59.74 4.20
CA ASP A 31 -12.95 -60.73 4.27
C ASP A 31 -11.89 -60.61 3.14
N ASN A 32 -10.64 -60.49 3.62
CA ASN A 32 -9.42 -61.24 3.31
C ASN A 32 -8.79 -61.40 1.90
N ALA A 33 -7.46 -61.48 2.00
CA ALA A 33 -6.44 -62.16 1.19
C ALA A 33 -5.68 -61.25 0.21
N ASP A 34 -4.43 -60.85 0.46
CA ASP A 34 -3.17 -61.60 0.73
C ASP A 34 -2.44 -62.01 -0.57
N ASN A 35 -1.10 -61.99 -0.48
CA ASN A 35 -0.01 -62.24 -1.45
C ASN A 35 0.64 -61.00 -2.10
N SER A 36 1.90 -60.64 -1.77
CA SER A 36 3.20 -61.35 -1.94
C SER A 36 3.59 -61.46 -3.43
N ASP A 37 4.82 -61.35 -3.91
CA ASP A 37 6.16 -61.03 -3.38
C ASP A 37 7.07 -60.83 -4.63
N ILE A 38 8.16 -60.07 -4.47
CA ILE A 38 9.52 -60.35 -4.99
C ILE A 38 9.87 -60.34 -6.52
N ALA A 39 10.90 -59.52 -6.80
CA ALA A 39 12.07 -59.71 -7.68
C ALA A 39 12.08 -59.34 -9.19
N ALA A 40 12.82 -58.24 -9.45
CA ALA A 40 14.18 -58.24 -10.03
C ALA A 40 14.43 -57.99 -11.54
N LYS A 41 15.45 -57.15 -11.72
CA LYS A 41 16.45 -57.00 -12.81
C LYS A 41 16.12 -56.15 -14.05
N ALA A 42 16.70 -54.94 -13.99
CA ALA A 42 17.82 -54.46 -14.82
C ALA A 42 17.64 -54.29 -16.33
N GLY A 43 17.99 -53.07 -16.78
CA GLY A 43 18.61 -52.82 -18.09
C GLY A 43 17.81 -51.89 -18.99
N GLY A 44 18.26 -50.63 -19.11
CA GLY A 44 17.66 -49.68 -20.06
C GLY A 44 18.25 -48.28 -19.94
N THR A 45 19.48 -48.11 -20.40
CA THR A 45 20.14 -46.82 -20.64
C THR A 45 19.41 -45.97 -21.66
N GLY A 46 19.33 -44.66 -21.43
CA GLY A 46 19.51 -43.69 -22.53
C GLY A 46 18.73 -42.37 -22.48
N VAL A 47 19.51 -41.29 -22.48
CA VAL A 47 19.27 -40.01 -23.19
C VAL A 47 18.63 -38.83 -22.43
N SER A 48 19.54 -38.02 -21.87
CA SER A 48 19.65 -36.56 -21.96
C SER A 48 18.52 -35.64 -21.46
N LYS A 49 18.86 -34.65 -20.62
CA LYS A 49 19.17 -33.29 -21.09
C LYS A 49 19.66 -32.40 -19.94
N TRP A 50 20.77 -31.73 -20.20
CA TRP A 50 21.25 -30.55 -19.49
C TRP A 50 20.13 -29.65 -18.95
N TYR A 51 20.21 -29.29 -17.67
CA TYR A 51 19.57 -28.08 -17.17
C TYR A 51 20.58 -27.23 -16.40
N ASN A 52 20.67 -25.97 -16.83
CA ASN A 52 21.68 -24.98 -16.50
C ASN A 52 21.71 -24.61 -15.01
N GLY A 53 22.85 -24.82 -14.35
CA GLY A 53 23.15 -24.41 -12.97
C GLY A 53 23.19 -22.89 -12.70
N LYS A 54 22.89 -22.04 -13.69
CA LYS A 54 22.84 -20.58 -13.53
C LYS A 54 21.45 -20.05 -13.10
N ARG A 55 20.35 -20.65 -13.55
CA ARG A 55 18.98 -20.22 -13.15
C ARG A 55 18.67 -20.50 -11.68
N ALA A 56 19.18 -21.63 -11.17
CA ALA A 56 19.00 -21.99 -9.76
C ALA A 56 19.69 -21.02 -8.78
N ARG A 57 20.74 -20.30 -9.21
CA ARG A 57 21.42 -19.30 -8.37
C ARG A 57 20.67 -17.98 -8.31
N VAL A 58 20.09 -17.54 -9.43
CA VAL A 58 19.27 -16.32 -9.50
C VAL A 58 17.99 -16.47 -8.68
N ILE A 59 17.31 -17.62 -8.78
CA ILE A 59 16.10 -17.90 -8.00
C ILE A 59 16.42 -17.94 -6.49
N LYS A 60 17.56 -18.49 -6.09
CA LYS A 60 17.99 -18.49 -4.69
C LYS A 60 18.32 -17.08 -4.17
N ALA A 61 18.92 -16.22 -5.00
CA ALA A 61 19.22 -14.84 -4.62
C ALA A 61 17.94 -13.99 -4.46
N ILE A 62 16.96 -14.18 -5.34
CA ILE A 62 15.66 -13.49 -5.26
C ILE A 62 14.86 -13.95 -4.04
N ILE A 63 14.80 -15.26 -3.78
CA ILE A 63 14.14 -15.80 -2.57
C ILE A 63 14.82 -15.28 -1.30
N ALA A 64 16.15 -15.16 -1.29
CA ALA A 64 16.89 -14.61 -0.16
C ALA A 64 16.61 -13.10 0.03
N ALA A 65 16.53 -12.32 -1.05
CA ALA A 65 16.18 -10.90 -0.98
C ALA A 65 14.75 -10.67 -0.47
N VAL A 66 13.78 -11.44 -0.97
CA VAL A 66 12.39 -11.40 -0.50
C VAL A 66 12.30 -11.83 0.98
N ALA A 67 13.05 -12.86 1.38
CA ALA A 67 13.11 -13.28 2.78
C ALA A 67 13.74 -12.22 3.70
N VAL A 68 14.76 -11.49 3.24
CA VAL A 68 15.35 -10.37 3.99
C VAL A 68 14.35 -9.21 4.13
N ILE A 69 13.62 -8.87 3.06
CA ILE A 69 12.58 -7.84 3.10
C ILE A 69 11.44 -8.25 4.06
N VAL A 70 11.01 -9.52 4.01
CA VAL A 70 9.97 -10.05 4.91
C VAL A 70 10.46 -10.11 6.36
N VAL A 71 11.72 -10.48 6.63
CA VAL A 71 12.28 -10.52 7.98
C VAL A 71 12.54 -9.12 8.54
N CYS A 72 12.96 -8.15 7.70
CA CYS A 72 13.07 -6.75 8.10
C CYS A 72 11.70 -6.11 8.36
N GLY A 73 10.69 -6.40 7.51
CA GLY A 73 9.30 -6.00 7.75
C GLY A 73 8.70 -6.66 8.99
N ALA A 74 8.95 -7.95 9.23
CA ALA A 74 8.45 -8.66 10.41
C ALA A 74 9.12 -8.20 11.71
N ARG A 75 10.41 -7.85 11.71
CA ARG A 75 11.07 -7.24 12.88
C ARG A 75 10.57 -5.83 13.16
N TYR A 76 10.15 -5.09 12.13
CA TYR A 76 9.51 -3.79 12.29
C TYR A 76 8.09 -3.93 12.89
N ILE A 77 7.31 -4.92 12.45
CA ILE A 77 5.96 -5.20 12.96
C ILE A 77 5.97 -5.77 14.38
N ILE A 78 6.94 -6.63 14.74
CA ILE A 78 7.06 -7.21 16.08
C ILE A 78 7.59 -6.18 17.11
N SER A 79 8.22 -5.09 16.67
CA SER A 79 8.50 -3.93 17.52
C SER A 79 7.26 -3.03 17.75
N GLY A 80 6.14 -3.33 17.10
CA GLY A 80 4.86 -2.62 17.17
C GLY A 80 4.09 -2.74 18.49
N ARG A 81 4.77 -2.83 19.63
CA ARG A 81 4.22 -2.33 20.90
C ARG A 81 4.56 -0.85 21.01
N PHE A 82 3.92 -0.04 20.16
CA PHE A 82 3.83 1.38 20.46
C PHE A 82 2.83 1.58 21.60
N PRO A 83 3.20 2.34 22.65
CA PRO A 83 2.26 2.77 23.68
C PRO A 83 1.08 3.53 23.04
N PRO A 84 -0.10 3.52 23.65
CA PRO A 84 -1.25 4.25 23.15
C PRO A 84 -0.94 5.75 23.10
N TYR A 85 -0.76 6.30 21.90
CA TYR A 85 -0.65 7.74 21.64
C TYR A 85 -2.04 8.39 21.73
N LEU A 86 -2.62 8.37 22.93
CA LEU A 86 -3.68 9.30 23.32
C LEU A 86 -3.40 9.72 24.77
N LYS A 87 -2.91 10.96 24.92
CA LYS A 87 -2.63 11.69 26.17
C LYS A 87 -1.50 11.12 27.04
N SER A 88 -0.29 11.65 26.87
CA SER A 88 0.83 11.85 27.84
C SER A 88 2.10 12.04 26.99
N SER A 89 2.71 13.22 26.83
CA SER A 89 3.40 13.95 27.88
C SER A 89 3.71 15.37 27.40
N GLN A 90 3.09 16.36 28.05
CA GLN A 90 3.32 17.79 27.88
C GLN A 90 4.57 18.29 28.65
N LEU A 91 5.51 17.41 29.02
CA LEU A 91 6.42 17.71 30.14
C LEU A 91 7.92 17.48 29.89
N LEU A 92 8.37 17.17 28.67
CA LEU A 92 9.83 17.09 28.40
C LEU A 92 10.22 17.15 26.91
N LEU A 93 9.39 17.77 26.07
CA LEU A 93 9.58 17.78 24.61
C LEU A 93 10.07 19.13 24.08
N ASP A 94 10.48 20.08 24.93
CA ASP A 94 10.71 21.47 24.50
C ASP A 94 11.92 21.66 23.57
N ASP A 95 12.92 20.78 23.60
CA ASP A 95 14.17 20.96 22.85
C ASP A 95 14.36 19.99 21.67
N ALA A 96 13.74 18.80 21.70
CA ALA A 96 13.95 17.75 20.70
C ALA A 96 13.17 17.92 19.39
N SER A 97 12.24 18.89 19.31
CA SER A 97 11.41 19.12 18.12
C SER A 97 11.86 20.31 17.26
N ARG A 98 12.99 20.95 17.60
CA ARG A 98 13.57 22.01 16.77
C ARG A 98 14.54 21.37 15.79
N LEU A 99 14.30 21.59 14.50
CA LEU A 99 15.19 21.20 13.41
C LEU A 99 16.60 21.75 13.70
N PRO A 100 17.63 20.91 13.93
CA PRO A 100 18.98 21.40 14.20
C PRO A 100 19.55 22.24 13.04
N LEU A 101 20.04 23.45 13.34
CA LEU A 101 20.51 24.42 12.33
C LEU A 101 22.03 24.65 12.37
N ASP A 102 22.78 23.81 13.09
CA ASP A 102 24.24 23.85 13.10
C ASP A 102 24.82 23.35 11.77
N ASP A 103 26.09 23.68 11.48
CA ASP A 103 26.73 23.35 10.20
C ASP A 103 26.74 21.85 9.89
N VAL A 104 26.89 21.00 10.92
CA VAL A 104 26.91 19.53 10.74
C VAL A 104 25.52 19.06 10.32
N SER A 105 24.47 19.58 10.95
CA SER A 105 23.09 19.26 10.61
C SER A 105 22.70 19.76 9.21
N MET A 106 23.09 20.99 8.84
CA MET A 106 22.84 21.54 7.51
C MET A 106 23.51 20.70 6.41
N GLN A 107 24.76 20.30 6.65
CA GLN A 107 25.49 19.42 5.73
C GLN A 107 24.80 18.06 5.60
N LYS A 108 24.32 17.49 6.72
CA LYS A 108 23.57 16.24 6.71
C LYS A 108 22.29 16.36 5.87
N TYR A 109 21.52 17.43 6.03
CA TYR A 109 20.29 17.63 5.23
C TYR A 109 20.58 17.69 3.74
N MET A 110 21.67 18.35 3.34
CA MET A 110 22.08 18.39 1.93
C MET A 110 22.48 16.99 1.41
N ILE A 111 23.20 16.20 2.22
CA ILE A 111 23.56 14.81 1.86
C ILE A 111 22.30 13.96 1.72
N ASP A 112 21.43 13.96 2.73
CA ASP A 112 20.19 13.18 2.73
C ASP A 112 19.24 13.59 1.60
N PHE A 113 19.25 14.87 1.20
CA PHE A 113 18.52 15.37 0.03
C PHE A 113 19.10 14.85 -1.28
N ASN A 114 20.42 14.91 -1.47
CA ASN A 114 21.06 14.40 -2.69
C ASN A 114 20.89 12.88 -2.82
N GLU A 115 20.97 12.12 -1.73
CA GLU A 115 20.66 10.69 -1.72
C GLU A 115 19.23 10.43 -2.22
N ALA A 116 18.25 11.21 -1.74
CA ALA A 116 16.86 11.09 -2.19
C ALA A 116 16.67 11.46 -3.68
N VAL A 117 17.45 12.41 -4.19
CA VAL A 117 17.46 12.77 -5.62
C VAL A 117 18.01 11.62 -6.46
N GLU A 118 19.11 11.00 -6.02
CA GLU A 118 19.68 9.83 -6.70
C GLU A 118 18.69 8.65 -6.71
N GLU A 119 18.05 8.35 -5.58
CA GLU A 119 17.00 7.32 -5.49
C GLU A 119 15.83 7.61 -6.45
N MET A 120 15.41 8.87 -6.55
CA MET A 120 14.37 9.30 -7.49
C MET A 120 14.81 9.03 -8.93
N GLU A 121 15.96 9.53 -9.37
CA GLU A 121 16.41 9.36 -10.76
C GLU A 121 16.70 7.89 -11.13
N GLU A 122 17.15 7.07 -10.18
CA GLU A 122 17.27 5.63 -10.38
C GLU A 122 15.90 4.99 -10.63
N ALA A 123 14.89 5.33 -9.81
CA ALA A 123 13.53 4.82 -9.98
C ALA A 123 12.92 5.26 -11.33
N LEU A 124 13.18 6.49 -11.76
CA LEU A 124 12.69 7.03 -13.04
C LEU A 124 13.36 6.39 -14.26
N SER A 125 14.56 5.84 -14.09
CA SER A 125 15.26 5.12 -15.14
C SER A 125 14.63 3.74 -15.46
N SER A 126 13.65 3.30 -14.66
CA SER A 126 12.93 2.04 -14.84
C SER A 126 11.68 2.22 -15.73
N GLY A 127 11.71 1.74 -16.98
CA GLY A 127 10.58 1.35 -17.85
C GLY A 127 9.39 2.32 -18.13
N SER A 128 8.94 2.39 -19.40
CA SER A 128 7.84 3.29 -19.84
C SER A 128 6.39 2.99 -19.37
N PRO A 129 5.96 1.77 -19.01
CA PRO A 129 4.55 1.54 -18.62
C PRO A 129 4.19 2.17 -17.27
N MET A 130 5.12 2.14 -16.31
CA MET A 130 4.92 2.71 -14.98
C MET A 130 4.79 4.22 -15.04
N TRP A 131 5.45 4.84 -16.03
CA TRP A 131 5.37 6.27 -16.28
C TRP A 131 3.94 6.76 -16.49
N GLN A 132 3.16 6.06 -17.32
CA GLN A 132 1.79 6.47 -17.63
C GLN A 132 0.89 6.37 -16.40
N ALA A 133 0.99 5.27 -15.66
CA ALA A 133 0.27 5.08 -14.40
C ALA A 133 0.67 6.15 -13.36
N PHE A 134 1.97 6.47 -13.30
CA PHE A 134 2.48 7.52 -12.42
C PHE A 134 1.88 8.88 -12.76
N GLN A 135 1.93 9.27 -14.04
CA GLN A 135 1.34 10.52 -14.50
C GLN A 135 -0.16 10.60 -14.17
N LEU A 136 -0.91 9.53 -14.40
CA LEU A 136 -2.35 9.54 -14.17
C LEU A 136 -2.70 9.71 -12.68
N HIS A 137 -2.01 9.00 -11.79
CA HIS A 137 -2.44 8.86 -10.39
C HIS A 137 -1.64 9.69 -9.37
N PHE A 138 -0.42 10.09 -9.71
CA PHE A 138 0.51 10.76 -8.80
C PHE A 138 0.97 12.13 -9.29
N THR A 139 0.35 12.67 -10.34
CA THR A 139 0.65 14.03 -10.82
C THR A 139 -0.60 14.89 -10.94
N PRO A 140 -0.50 16.23 -10.78
CA PRO A 140 -1.67 17.11 -10.78
C PRO A 140 -2.49 17.07 -12.08
N SER A 141 -3.65 16.43 -12.05
CA SER A 141 -4.58 16.30 -13.18
C SER A 141 -6.01 16.69 -12.79
N HIS A 142 -6.75 17.36 -13.69
CA HIS A 142 -8.16 17.70 -13.43
C HIS A 142 -9.11 16.55 -13.74
N GLU A 143 -8.79 15.77 -14.77
CA GLU A 143 -9.57 14.68 -15.36
C GLU A 143 -8.62 13.64 -15.95
N ASP A 144 -9.09 12.40 -16.15
CA ASP A 144 -8.28 11.25 -16.58
C ASP A 144 -7.72 11.39 -18.00
N SER A 145 -8.26 12.32 -18.81
CA SER A 145 -7.92 12.52 -20.22
C SER A 145 -7.20 13.84 -20.51
N GLN A 146 -6.80 14.59 -19.47
CA GLN A 146 -6.08 15.84 -19.70
C GLN A 146 -4.61 15.56 -19.99
N HIS A 147 -4.18 15.78 -21.23
CA HIS A 147 -2.76 15.84 -21.56
C HIS A 147 -2.09 16.95 -20.75
N LEU A 148 -1.07 16.59 -19.97
CA LEU A 148 -0.24 17.55 -19.28
C LEU A 148 0.60 18.31 -20.31
N PRO A 149 0.75 19.64 -20.17
CA PRO A 149 1.51 20.46 -21.12
C PRO A 149 3.01 20.19 -21.12
N GLY A 150 3.53 19.38 -20.18
CA GLY A 150 4.93 18.98 -20.05
C GLY A 150 5.07 17.77 -19.12
N ASP A 151 6.30 17.31 -18.90
CA ASP A 151 6.57 16.26 -17.91
C ASP A 151 6.39 16.86 -16.49
N PRO A 152 5.42 16.37 -15.69
CA PRO A 152 5.21 16.86 -14.33
C PRO A 152 6.42 16.67 -13.40
N LEU A 153 7.38 15.81 -13.76
CA LEU A 153 8.64 15.69 -13.03
C LEU A 153 9.67 16.75 -13.41
N ASP A 154 9.53 17.43 -14.54
CA ASP A 154 10.44 18.53 -14.90
C ASP A 154 10.37 19.64 -13.85
N ILE A 155 9.17 19.91 -13.31
CA ILE A 155 9.01 20.89 -12.22
C ILE A 155 9.79 20.44 -10.98
N ILE A 156 9.72 19.15 -10.62
CA ILE A 156 10.47 18.62 -9.46
C ILE A 156 11.98 18.73 -9.73
N ARG A 157 12.43 18.35 -10.92
CA ARG A 157 13.84 18.43 -11.33
C ARG A 157 14.36 19.87 -11.34
N ASP A 158 13.55 20.83 -11.76
CA ASP A 158 13.89 22.25 -11.74
C ASP A 158 14.09 22.73 -10.30
N HIS A 159 13.16 22.43 -9.39
CA HIS A 159 13.30 22.76 -7.98
C HIS A 159 14.51 22.06 -7.33
N VAL A 160 14.78 20.81 -7.70
CA VAL A 160 15.98 20.07 -7.25
C VAL A 160 17.26 20.76 -7.74
N ALA A 161 17.33 21.09 -9.03
CA ALA A 161 18.50 21.70 -9.64
C ALA A 161 18.79 23.09 -9.06
N GLU A 162 17.76 23.90 -8.80
CA GLU A 162 17.92 25.19 -8.14
C GLU A 162 18.36 25.03 -6.68
N MET A 163 17.76 24.11 -5.93
CA MET A 163 18.15 23.84 -4.55
C MET A 163 19.61 23.35 -4.43
N GLN A 164 20.09 22.52 -5.36
CA GLN A 164 21.47 22.05 -5.40
C GLN A 164 22.49 23.17 -5.68
N LYS A 165 22.07 24.26 -6.32
CA LYS A 165 22.91 25.45 -6.54
C LYS A 165 22.96 26.38 -5.33
N CYS A 166 22.01 26.26 -4.39
CA CYS A 166 21.99 27.11 -3.22
C CYS A 166 23.15 26.81 -2.27
N GLU A 167 23.87 27.85 -1.86
CA GLU A 167 24.85 27.74 -0.78
C GLU A 167 24.15 27.62 0.58
N ILE A 168 24.75 26.86 1.50
CA ILE A 168 24.27 26.77 2.87
C ILE A 168 24.32 28.17 3.51
N PRO A 169 23.20 28.71 4.02
CA PRO A 169 23.19 30.05 4.60
C PRO A 169 24.14 30.18 5.78
N SER A 170 24.68 31.39 5.98
CA SER A 170 25.58 31.67 7.11
C SER A 170 24.92 31.41 8.47
N ALA A 171 25.71 30.97 9.46
CA ALA A 171 25.25 30.71 10.83
C ALA A 171 24.68 31.96 11.52
N SER A 172 25.02 33.16 11.03
CA SER A 172 24.45 34.41 11.50
C SER A 172 23.00 34.67 11.04
N SER A 173 22.53 33.96 10.01
CA SER A 173 21.17 34.11 9.47
C SER A 173 20.30 32.90 9.84
N LEU A 174 19.81 32.88 11.08
CA LEU A 174 19.03 31.76 11.61
C LEU A 174 17.75 31.50 10.80
N GLN A 175 17.05 32.55 10.38
CA GLN A 175 15.85 32.42 9.57
C GLN A 175 16.15 31.79 8.21
N ALA A 176 17.18 32.26 7.51
CA ALA A 176 17.55 31.70 6.21
C ALA A 176 17.98 30.22 6.33
N ARG A 177 18.66 29.84 7.42
CA ARG A 177 18.98 28.43 7.68
C ARG A 177 17.74 27.59 7.92
N TRP A 178 16.79 28.12 8.68
CA TRP A 178 15.53 27.45 8.92
C TRP A 178 14.75 27.25 7.62
N ASP A 179 14.58 28.30 6.82
CA ASP A 179 13.92 28.26 5.51
C ASP A 179 14.59 27.24 4.57
N PHE A 180 15.93 27.27 4.51
CA PHE A 180 16.73 26.34 3.71
C PHE A 180 16.56 24.88 4.16
N ALA A 181 16.71 24.61 5.46
CA ALA A 181 16.60 23.26 6.00
C ALA A 181 15.17 22.72 5.82
N GLN A 182 14.16 23.57 6.01
CA GLN A 182 12.75 23.21 5.84
C GLN A 182 12.42 22.89 4.38
N HIS A 183 12.94 23.69 3.44
CA HIS A 183 12.76 23.45 2.01
C HIS A 183 13.50 22.19 1.53
N LEU A 184 14.71 21.92 2.05
CA LEU A 184 15.41 20.66 1.80
C LEU A 184 14.60 19.44 2.24
N GLN A 185 14.00 19.51 3.45
CA GLN A 185 13.16 18.42 3.93
C GLN A 185 11.93 18.21 3.02
N LEU A 186 11.28 19.29 2.57
CA LEU A 186 10.18 19.18 1.60
C LEU A 186 10.61 18.46 0.32
N LEU A 187 11.67 18.92 -0.34
CA LEU A 187 12.12 18.34 -1.59
C LEU A 187 12.62 16.91 -1.41
N ARG A 188 13.30 16.60 -0.31
CA ARG A 188 13.68 15.24 0.07
C ARG A 188 12.46 14.33 0.22
N SER A 189 11.41 14.78 0.92
CA SER A 189 10.16 14.02 1.07
C SER A 189 9.49 13.79 -0.29
N ILE A 190 9.48 14.79 -1.16
CA ILE A 190 8.97 14.68 -2.53
C ILE A 190 9.77 13.63 -3.31
N CYS A 191 11.09 13.75 -3.38
CA CYS A 191 11.95 12.82 -4.14
C CYS A 191 11.80 11.37 -3.67
N ARG A 192 11.84 11.14 -2.35
CA ARG A 192 11.62 9.80 -1.78
C ARG A 192 10.23 9.25 -2.10
N THR A 193 9.22 10.11 -2.08
CA THR A 193 7.86 9.68 -2.39
C THR A 193 7.70 9.37 -3.87
N VAL A 194 8.32 10.13 -4.78
CA VAL A 194 8.36 9.79 -6.21
C VAL A 194 8.97 8.40 -6.39
N ALA A 195 10.17 8.15 -5.84
CA ALA A 195 10.83 6.85 -5.91
C ALA A 195 9.94 5.71 -5.35
N LEU A 196 9.30 5.97 -4.20
CA LEU A 196 8.38 5.02 -3.56
C LEU A 196 7.18 4.69 -4.45
N ARG A 197 6.54 5.69 -5.07
CA ARG A 197 5.37 5.48 -5.94
C ARG A 197 5.74 4.73 -7.23
N PHE A 198 6.91 4.98 -7.79
CA PHE A 198 7.40 4.18 -8.92
C PHE A 198 7.61 2.72 -8.53
N LYS A 199 8.26 2.46 -7.39
CA LYS A 199 8.45 1.12 -6.86
C LYS A 199 7.13 0.41 -6.53
N GLU A 200 6.16 1.15 -6.03
CA GLU A 200 4.80 0.65 -5.79
C GLU A 200 4.14 0.17 -7.09
N LEU A 201 4.20 0.98 -8.15
CA LEU A 201 3.70 0.61 -9.47
C LEU A 201 4.42 -0.63 -10.05
N GLU A 202 5.73 -0.75 -9.84
CA GLU A 202 6.50 -1.94 -10.25
C GLU A 202 6.04 -3.20 -9.51
N LEU A 203 5.76 -3.08 -8.20
CA LEU A 203 5.25 -4.18 -7.40
C LEU A 203 3.87 -4.63 -7.87
N PHE A 204 2.98 -3.71 -8.24
CA PHE A 204 1.67 -4.07 -8.81
C PHE A 204 1.80 -4.84 -10.13
N GLU A 205 2.75 -4.47 -10.99
CA GLU A 205 3.02 -5.23 -12.22
C GLU A 205 3.57 -6.63 -11.95
N THR A 206 4.39 -6.77 -10.91
CA THR A 206 4.87 -8.08 -10.46
C THR A 206 3.71 -8.92 -9.93
N VAL A 207 2.83 -8.35 -9.10
CA VAL A 207 1.66 -9.04 -8.56
C VAL A 207 0.69 -9.45 -9.68
N LYS A 208 0.41 -8.57 -10.64
CA LYS A 208 -0.39 -8.89 -11.83
C LYS A 208 0.20 -10.07 -12.59
N ARG A 209 1.52 -10.07 -12.83
CA ARG A 209 2.20 -11.15 -13.57
C ARG A 209 2.24 -12.48 -12.82
N GLU A 210 2.51 -12.45 -11.52
CA GLU A 210 2.67 -13.67 -10.71
C GLU A 210 1.33 -14.28 -10.29
N PHE A 211 0.34 -13.45 -10.00
CA PHE A 211 -0.93 -13.88 -9.38
C PHE A 211 -2.15 -13.70 -10.28
N ARG A 212 -2.01 -13.09 -11.46
CA ARG A 212 -3.13 -12.74 -12.36
C ARG A 212 -4.20 -11.85 -11.68
N ALA A 213 -3.80 -11.07 -10.69
CA ALA A 213 -4.67 -10.10 -10.06
C ALA A 213 -4.74 -8.82 -10.91
N ALA A 214 -5.91 -8.19 -10.95
CA ALA A 214 -6.07 -6.92 -11.65
C ALA A 214 -5.21 -5.81 -11.00
N ASN A 215 -4.51 -5.01 -11.82
CA ASN A 215 -3.78 -3.83 -11.34
C ASN A 215 -4.74 -2.63 -11.29
N PRO A 216 -5.00 -2.02 -10.11
CA PRO A 216 -5.95 -0.92 -9.98
C PRO A 216 -5.48 0.41 -10.61
N PHE A 217 -4.21 0.53 -11.00
CA PHE A 217 -3.61 1.76 -11.56
C PHE A 217 -3.41 1.75 -13.07
N LEU A 218 -3.69 0.62 -13.73
CA LEU A 218 -3.69 0.56 -15.18
C LEU A 218 -5.13 0.69 -15.66
N VAL A 219 -5.47 1.88 -16.16
CA VAL A 219 -6.66 2.05 -16.99
C VAL A 219 -6.48 1.17 -18.22
N SER A 220 -7.43 0.27 -18.48
CA SER A 220 -7.55 -0.46 -19.75
C SER A 220 -7.81 0.55 -20.89
N GLY A 221 -6.77 1.28 -21.27
CA GLY A 221 -6.72 2.18 -22.41
C GLY A 221 -6.13 1.44 -23.59
N GLY A 222 -6.91 0.56 -24.18
CA GLY A 222 -6.55 -0.20 -25.38
C GLY A 222 -7.21 -1.56 -25.31
N ASP A 223 -8.14 -1.79 -26.23
CA ASP A 223 -8.58 -3.00 -26.96
C ASP A 223 -8.02 -4.40 -26.62
N GLU A 224 -7.42 -4.62 -25.47
CA GLU A 224 -7.55 -5.89 -24.78
C GLU A 224 -8.96 -5.84 -24.20
N ASP A 225 -9.90 -6.40 -24.97
CA ASP A 225 -11.01 -7.13 -24.38
C ASP A 225 -10.53 -7.60 -23.00
N TYR A 226 -11.25 -7.24 -21.94
CA TYR A 226 -11.35 -8.16 -20.81
C TYR A 226 -11.88 -9.44 -21.45
N SER A 227 -10.94 -10.21 -22.01
CA SER A 227 -11.27 -11.41 -22.69
C SER A 227 -11.70 -12.23 -21.52
N ASP A 228 -13.01 -12.46 -21.49
CA ASP A 228 -13.72 -13.53 -20.82
C ASP A 228 -13.17 -14.89 -21.32
N SER A 229 -11.85 -14.97 -21.50
CA SER A 229 -10.98 -16.04 -21.93
C SER A 229 -10.05 -16.45 -20.79
N ASP A 230 -10.25 -15.94 -19.57
CA ASP A 230 -10.00 -16.80 -18.43
C ASP A 230 -10.91 -18.01 -18.66
N ALA A 231 -10.31 -19.10 -19.16
CA ALA A 231 -11.00 -20.35 -19.37
C ALA A 231 -11.87 -20.61 -18.13
N PRO A 232 -13.13 -21.06 -18.30
CA PRO A 232 -14.03 -21.29 -17.18
C PRO A 232 -13.25 -21.97 -16.07
N ILE A 233 -13.19 -21.33 -14.91
CA ILE A 233 -12.45 -21.86 -13.77
C ILE A 233 -13.00 -23.27 -13.55
N ASP A 234 -12.17 -24.27 -13.85
CA ASP A 234 -12.57 -25.67 -13.70
C ASP A 234 -12.65 -25.97 -12.20
N PHE A 235 -13.88 -25.96 -11.68
CA PHE A 235 -14.18 -26.23 -10.28
C PHE A 235 -13.96 -27.70 -9.91
N GLU A 236 -13.74 -28.61 -10.88
CA GLU A 236 -13.94 -30.04 -10.64
C GLU A 236 -12.75 -30.86 -10.18
N GLN A 237 -11.50 -30.37 -10.16
CA GLN A 237 -10.41 -31.21 -9.61
C GLN A 237 -9.49 -30.46 -8.66
N ALA A 238 -9.79 -30.64 -7.37
CA ALA A 238 -8.85 -30.41 -6.32
C ALA A 238 -7.60 -31.28 -6.51
N THR A 239 -6.48 -30.68 -6.88
CA THR A 239 -5.24 -31.42 -7.12
C THR A 239 -4.43 -31.55 -5.83
N LYS A 240 -3.40 -32.40 -5.84
CA LYS A 240 -2.42 -32.48 -4.73
C LYS A 240 -1.77 -31.12 -4.40
N TYR A 241 -1.83 -30.14 -5.31
CA TYR A 241 -1.21 -28.83 -5.22
C TYR A 241 -2.10 -27.73 -4.66
N ASP A 242 -3.33 -28.05 -4.28
CA ASP A 242 -4.28 -27.08 -3.73
C ASP A 242 -3.87 -26.47 -2.39
N TRP A 243 -4.38 -25.26 -2.15
CA TRP A 243 -4.09 -24.49 -0.94
C TRP A 243 -5.11 -24.74 0.14
N ALA A 244 -4.62 -25.12 1.33
CA ALA A 244 -5.42 -25.10 2.53
C ALA A 244 -5.58 -23.66 3.06
N ALA A 245 -6.67 -23.39 3.77
CA ALA A 245 -6.89 -22.10 4.45
C ALA A 245 -5.70 -21.71 5.36
N SER A 246 -5.10 -22.71 6.01
CA SER A 246 -3.89 -22.52 6.84
C SER A 246 -2.66 -22.09 6.04
N THR A 247 -2.50 -22.57 4.80
CA THR A 247 -1.42 -22.13 3.90
C THR A 247 -1.64 -20.67 3.49
N PHE A 248 -2.88 -20.29 3.18
CA PHE A 248 -3.27 -18.92 2.87
C PHE A 248 -3.00 -17.97 4.05
N LEU A 249 -3.49 -18.27 5.25
CA LEU A 249 -3.23 -17.42 6.43
C LEU A 249 -1.73 -17.29 6.72
N LYS A 250 -0.97 -18.37 6.55
CA LYS A 250 0.48 -18.37 6.75
C LYS A 250 1.23 -17.47 5.77
N SER A 251 0.73 -17.27 4.54
CA SER A 251 1.37 -16.32 3.61
C SER A 251 1.27 -14.87 4.08
N PHE A 252 0.31 -14.56 4.96
CA PHE A 252 0.16 -13.26 5.63
C PHE A 252 0.74 -13.24 7.05
N GLY A 253 1.50 -14.27 7.45
CA GLY A 253 2.09 -14.36 8.79
C GLY A 253 1.08 -14.68 9.90
N LEU A 254 -0.13 -15.13 9.55
CA LEU A 254 -1.16 -15.55 10.49
C LEU A 254 -1.15 -17.07 10.69
N PHE A 255 -1.77 -17.51 11.79
CA PHE A 255 -1.92 -18.92 12.14
C PHE A 255 -3.40 -19.26 12.28
N GLY A 256 -3.76 -20.52 12.00
CA GLY A 256 -5.14 -21.00 12.04
C GLY A 256 -5.58 -21.58 10.69
N GLY A 257 -6.89 -21.65 10.47
CA GLY A 257 -7.48 -22.11 9.22
C GLY A 257 -7.72 -23.63 9.16
N GLY A 258 -8.81 -24.01 8.49
CA GLY A 258 -9.19 -25.40 8.29
C GLY A 258 -8.29 -26.17 7.33
N ARG A 259 -8.59 -27.47 7.16
CA ARG A 259 -7.95 -28.36 6.18
C ARG A 259 -8.63 -28.34 4.80
N ARG A 260 -9.73 -27.60 4.65
CA ARG A 260 -10.41 -27.41 3.35
C ARG A 260 -9.42 -26.84 2.36
N ARG A 261 -9.50 -27.31 1.11
CA ARG A 261 -8.56 -26.98 0.04
C ARG A 261 -9.29 -26.29 -1.09
N VAL A 262 -8.60 -25.34 -1.71
CA VAL A 262 -9.06 -24.55 -2.85
C VAL A 262 -8.01 -24.62 -3.94
N ASN A 263 -8.47 -24.55 -5.19
CA ASN A 263 -7.61 -24.52 -6.37
C ASN A 263 -6.48 -23.49 -6.19
N VAL A 264 -5.25 -23.89 -6.45
CA VAL A 264 -4.06 -23.05 -6.22
C VAL A 264 -4.08 -21.75 -7.01
N THR A 265 -4.63 -21.76 -8.23
CA THR A 265 -4.75 -20.57 -9.08
C THR A 265 -5.70 -19.55 -8.46
N LEU A 266 -6.85 -20.00 -7.94
CA LEU A 266 -7.81 -19.15 -7.25
C LEU A 266 -7.24 -18.55 -5.95
N ALA A 267 -6.61 -19.40 -5.14
CA ALA A 267 -5.98 -18.95 -3.90
C ALA A 267 -4.85 -17.93 -4.18
N ASN A 268 -4.09 -18.12 -5.26
CA ASN A 268 -3.08 -17.18 -5.71
C ASN A 268 -3.68 -15.87 -6.22
N LYS A 269 -4.77 -15.90 -7.00
CA LYS A 269 -5.45 -14.68 -7.48
C LYS A 269 -5.96 -13.85 -6.30
N LEU A 270 -6.68 -14.48 -5.37
CA LEU A 270 -7.14 -13.82 -4.13
C LEU A 270 -5.96 -13.26 -3.33
N ARG A 271 -4.89 -14.04 -3.16
CA ARG A 271 -3.68 -13.57 -2.47
C ARG A 271 -3.10 -12.34 -3.14
N GLY A 272 -2.97 -12.34 -4.46
CA GLY A 272 -2.49 -11.20 -5.22
C GLY A 272 -3.35 -9.95 -5.00
N ALA A 273 -4.67 -10.09 -5.06
CA ALA A 273 -5.60 -8.99 -4.80
C ALA A 273 -5.46 -8.42 -3.37
N LEU A 274 -5.23 -9.27 -2.36
CA LEU A 274 -4.98 -8.84 -0.98
C LEU A 274 -3.58 -8.25 -0.79
N ASP A 275 -2.56 -8.76 -1.50
CA ASP A 275 -1.21 -8.22 -1.51
C ASP A 275 -1.20 -6.81 -2.10
N ILE A 276 -2.06 -6.50 -3.09
CA ILE A 276 -2.26 -5.13 -3.61
C ILE A 276 -2.76 -4.19 -2.51
N GLU A 277 -3.81 -4.57 -1.76
CA GLU A 277 -4.32 -3.75 -0.64
C GLU A 277 -3.22 -3.46 0.38
N LYS A 278 -2.41 -4.48 0.70
CA LYS A 278 -1.30 -4.35 1.64
C LYS A 278 -0.21 -3.42 1.11
N ILE A 279 0.26 -3.61 -0.13
CA ILE A 279 1.27 -2.76 -0.78
C ILE A 279 0.83 -1.30 -0.73
N PHE A 280 -0.44 -1.05 -1.05
CA PHE A 280 -1.02 0.28 -1.02
C PHE A 280 -0.99 0.91 0.38
N ASN A 281 -1.44 0.16 1.39
CA ASN A 281 -1.44 0.64 2.78
C ASN A 281 -0.02 0.91 3.30
N ASP A 282 0.93 0.02 3.01
CA ASP A 282 2.33 0.17 3.40
C ASP A 282 2.97 1.39 2.69
N ALA A 283 2.71 1.58 1.40
CA ALA A 283 3.21 2.73 0.65
C ALA A 283 2.65 4.04 1.21
N ASN A 284 1.35 4.12 1.49
CA ASN A 284 0.72 5.31 2.08
C ASN A 284 1.27 5.64 3.47
N TRP A 285 1.53 4.62 4.29
CA TRP A 285 2.16 4.81 5.58
C TRP A 285 3.58 5.40 5.45
N ASN A 286 4.37 4.88 4.51
CA ASN A 286 5.72 5.38 4.24
C ASN A 286 5.71 6.80 3.68
N THR A 287 4.79 7.11 2.76
CA THR A 287 4.57 8.47 2.25
C THR A 287 4.24 9.43 3.39
N ARG A 288 3.30 9.07 4.28
CA ARG A 288 3.00 9.86 5.47
C ARG A 288 4.24 10.08 6.31
N HIS A 289 5.03 9.04 6.57
CA HIS A 289 6.26 9.14 7.34
C HIS A 289 7.26 10.13 6.71
N HIS A 290 7.44 10.09 5.39
CA HIS A 290 8.31 11.02 4.67
C HIS A 290 7.84 12.48 4.81
N PHE A 291 6.54 12.75 4.68
CA PHE A 291 6.02 14.12 4.82
C PHE A 291 5.88 14.58 6.27
N MET A 292 5.76 13.67 7.24
CA MET A 292 5.69 14.04 8.66
C MET A 292 6.96 14.74 9.14
N GLU A 293 8.15 14.36 8.66
CA GLU A 293 9.39 15.07 9.02
C GLU A 293 9.35 16.55 8.60
N PHE A 294 8.73 16.85 7.45
CA PHE A 294 8.49 18.22 7.00
C PHE A 294 7.35 18.91 7.77
N LEU A 295 6.26 18.20 8.08
CA LEU A 295 5.06 18.78 8.69
C LEU A 295 5.15 18.98 10.22
N GLN A 296 5.93 18.14 10.91
CA GLN A 296 6.04 18.12 12.37
C GLN A 296 6.45 19.47 12.99
N PRO A 297 7.38 20.26 12.41
CA PRO A 297 7.70 21.59 12.92
C PRO A 297 6.48 22.53 12.99
N PHE A 298 5.48 22.33 12.14
CA PHE A 298 4.29 23.18 12.03
C PHE A 298 3.12 22.72 12.90
N GLU A 299 3.13 21.49 13.40
CA GLU A 299 2.10 20.98 14.30
C GLU A 299 2.02 21.77 15.61
N ARG A 300 3.14 22.40 16.02
CA ARG A 300 3.27 23.10 17.31
C ARG A 300 2.69 24.51 17.33
N ASP A 301 2.69 25.20 16.19
CA ASP A 301 2.25 26.61 16.10
C ASP A 301 0.76 26.77 15.75
N GLY A 302 0.03 25.66 15.63
CA GLY A 302 -1.38 25.68 15.30
C GLY A 302 -1.69 25.28 13.87
N ALA A 303 -1.01 24.27 13.31
CA ALA A 303 -1.43 23.65 12.03
C ALA A 303 -2.92 23.22 11.99
N PHE A 304 -3.59 23.11 13.15
CA PHE A 304 -5.03 22.85 13.27
C PHE A 304 -5.85 24.03 13.82
N ASN A 305 -5.24 25.20 14.02
CA ASN A 305 -5.90 26.42 14.44
C ASN A 305 -5.74 27.51 13.36
N PRO A 306 -6.75 27.76 12.52
CA PRO A 306 -6.65 28.71 11.40
C PRO A 306 -6.39 30.17 11.81
N ALA A 307 -6.44 30.49 13.10
CA ALA A 307 -6.08 31.81 13.63
C ALA A 307 -4.56 32.07 13.71
N ASN A 308 -3.74 31.01 13.73
CA ASN A 308 -2.27 31.09 13.73
C ASN A 308 -1.77 30.31 12.51
N ALA A 309 -1.78 30.94 11.33
CA ALA A 309 -1.25 30.32 10.12
C ALA A 309 0.20 29.84 10.39
N PRO A 310 0.53 28.54 10.23
CA PRO A 310 1.89 28.08 10.42
C PRO A 310 2.80 28.84 9.46
N ALA A 311 3.94 29.30 9.97
CA ALA A 311 4.89 30.13 9.24
C ALA A 311 5.14 29.56 7.84
N GLU A 312 4.87 30.37 6.81
CA GLU A 312 5.34 30.09 5.47
C GLU A 312 6.86 30.11 5.53
N HIS A 313 7.52 29.08 5.02
CA HIS A 313 8.96 29.12 4.82
C HIS A 313 9.23 29.71 3.45
N GLN A 314 10.31 30.48 3.34
CA GLN A 314 10.73 31.02 2.06
C GLN A 314 11.47 29.96 1.24
N ILE A 315 11.15 29.87 -0.03
CA ILE A 315 11.88 29.04 -0.98
C ILE A 315 13.25 29.71 -1.20
N PRO A 316 14.39 29.06 -0.88
CA PRO A 316 15.68 29.74 -0.81
C PRO A 316 16.15 30.44 -2.09
N TYR A 317 15.81 29.91 -3.27
CA TYR A 317 16.26 30.42 -4.56
C TYR A 317 15.29 31.41 -5.21
N THR A 318 14.02 31.46 -4.81
CA THR A 318 13.05 32.43 -5.35
C THR A 318 12.66 33.52 -4.35
N GLY A 319 12.79 33.25 -3.04
CA GLY A 319 12.24 34.08 -1.97
C GLY A 319 10.71 34.00 -1.84
N GLU A 320 10.04 33.23 -2.69
CA GLU A 320 8.59 33.05 -2.64
C GLU A 320 8.19 32.19 -1.43
N PRO A 321 7.06 32.48 -0.78
CA PRO A 321 6.60 31.68 0.34
C PRO A 321 6.01 30.34 -0.13
N PHE A 322 6.45 29.24 0.47
CA PHE A 322 5.75 27.97 0.34
C PHE A 322 4.53 27.95 1.28
N ARG A 323 3.35 27.60 0.75
CA ARG A 323 2.07 27.60 1.48
C ARG A 323 1.91 26.37 2.36
N THR A 324 2.81 26.19 3.35
CA THR A 324 2.83 25.04 4.25
C THR A 324 1.48 24.76 4.89
N GLY A 325 0.77 25.78 5.37
CA GLY A 325 -0.54 25.61 6.02
C GLY A 325 -1.60 25.00 5.10
N ALA A 326 -1.63 25.42 3.83
CA ALA A 326 -2.55 24.87 2.84
C ALA A 326 -2.22 23.39 2.54
N PHE A 327 -0.95 23.07 2.39
CA PHE A 327 -0.50 21.69 2.22
C PHE A 327 -0.82 20.82 3.44
N ALA A 328 -0.51 21.29 4.66
CA ALA A 328 -0.79 20.56 5.91
C ALA A 328 -2.29 20.27 6.08
N GLN A 329 -3.15 21.23 5.76
CA GLN A 329 -4.61 21.06 5.81
C GLN A 329 -5.11 20.03 4.79
N ALA A 330 -4.55 20.01 3.59
CA ALA A 330 -4.89 19.03 2.56
C ALA A 330 -4.38 17.63 2.95
N ALA A 331 -3.14 17.53 3.43
CA ALA A 331 -2.53 16.29 3.91
C ALA A 331 -3.32 15.68 5.08
N ALA A 332 -3.76 16.51 6.03
CA ALA A 332 -4.58 16.05 7.16
C ALA A 332 -5.92 15.44 6.72
N GLN A 333 -6.51 15.89 5.61
CA GLN A 333 -7.73 15.28 5.07
C GLN A 333 -7.44 13.88 4.51
N ILE A 334 -6.36 13.73 3.75
CA ILE A 334 -5.93 12.42 3.19
C ILE A 334 -5.55 11.44 4.32
N PHE A 335 -4.80 11.89 5.33
CA PHE A 335 -4.36 11.00 6.42
C PHE A 335 -5.52 10.53 7.30
N ARG A 336 -6.53 11.36 7.54
CA ARG A 336 -7.73 10.95 8.29
C ARG A 336 -8.50 9.84 7.58
N GLU A 337 -8.56 9.88 6.24
CA GLU A 337 -9.19 8.82 5.44
C GLU A 337 -8.40 7.51 5.54
N SER A 338 -7.07 7.58 5.53
CA SER A 338 -6.20 6.39 5.64
C SER A 338 -6.20 5.74 7.03
N ASP A 339 -6.34 6.50 8.12
CA ASP A 339 -6.36 5.97 9.48
C ASP A 339 -7.65 5.18 9.82
N ALA A 340 -8.69 5.26 8.98
CA ALA A 340 -9.93 4.52 9.18
C ALA A 340 -9.76 2.99 8.97
N ASN A 341 -8.73 2.56 8.23
CA ASN A 341 -8.50 1.14 7.94
C ASN A 341 -7.50 0.54 8.95
N THR A 342 -8.01 0.08 10.10
CA THR A 342 -7.15 -0.50 11.14
C THR A 342 -6.55 -1.85 10.70
N ASN A 343 -5.29 -2.14 11.07
CA ASN A 343 -4.66 -3.46 10.89
C ASN A 343 -5.54 -4.63 11.38
N TYR A 344 -6.38 -4.37 12.40
CA TYR A 344 -7.33 -5.37 12.90
C TYR A 344 -8.45 -5.69 11.90
N ALA A 345 -8.93 -4.71 11.13
CA ALA A 345 -9.94 -4.93 10.09
C ALA A 345 -9.41 -5.85 8.99
N PHE A 346 -8.18 -5.63 8.53
CA PHE A 346 -7.50 -6.49 7.55
C PHE A 346 -7.30 -7.92 8.08
N ILE A 347 -6.78 -8.07 9.30
CA ILE A 347 -6.61 -9.41 9.93
C ILE A 347 -7.95 -10.14 10.06
N ARG A 348 -9.02 -9.43 10.46
CA ARG A 348 -10.36 -10.01 10.57
C ARG A 348 -10.89 -10.45 9.20
N LYS A 349 -10.68 -9.65 8.15
CA LYS A 349 -11.04 -9.99 6.76
C LYS A 349 -10.34 -11.27 6.31
N LEU A 350 -9.03 -11.40 6.56
CA LEU A 350 -8.27 -12.62 6.25
C LEU A 350 -8.82 -13.86 6.97
N ASN A 351 -9.16 -13.74 8.26
CA ASN A 351 -9.74 -14.85 9.01
C ASN A 351 -11.14 -15.22 8.49
N GLN A 352 -12.00 -14.23 8.20
CA GLN A 352 -13.33 -14.48 7.65
C GLN A 352 -13.27 -15.22 6.30
N ILE A 353 -12.35 -14.84 5.43
CA ILE A 353 -12.08 -15.53 4.17
C ILE A 353 -11.63 -16.98 4.44
N ALA A 354 -10.71 -17.18 5.38
CA ALA A 354 -10.19 -18.50 5.75
C ALA A 354 -11.25 -19.41 6.40
N ASP A 355 -12.24 -18.85 7.10
CA ASP A 355 -13.36 -19.59 7.68
C ASP A 355 -14.34 -20.09 6.59
N ASN A 356 -14.47 -19.34 5.50
CA ASN A 356 -15.33 -19.66 4.35
C ASN A 356 -14.57 -20.33 3.18
N TRP A 357 -13.42 -20.96 3.45
CA TRP A 357 -12.48 -21.44 2.43
C TRP A 357 -13.03 -22.57 1.52
N THR A 358 -13.67 -22.18 0.42
CA THR A 358 -14.22 -22.99 -0.67
C THR A 358 -13.92 -22.31 -2.02
N ASN A 359 -14.01 -23.02 -3.15
CA ASN A 359 -13.65 -22.42 -4.44
C ASN A 359 -14.59 -21.25 -4.78
N GLU A 360 -15.89 -21.43 -4.54
CA GLU A 360 -16.94 -20.45 -4.81
C GLU A 360 -16.73 -19.17 -3.99
N GLU A 361 -16.50 -19.32 -2.68
CA GLU A 361 -16.26 -18.18 -1.78
C GLU A 361 -14.92 -17.49 -2.05
N VAL A 362 -13.88 -18.23 -2.46
CA VAL A 362 -12.59 -17.64 -2.82
C VAL A 362 -12.67 -16.85 -4.12
N VAL A 363 -13.43 -17.31 -5.12
CA VAL A 363 -13.71 -16.53 -6.34
C VAL A 363 -14.43 -15.24 -5.99
N ALA A 364 -15.53 -15.33 -5.23
CA ALA A 364 -16.30 -14.16 -4.81
C ALA A 364 -15.44 -13.17 -4.01
N ALA A 365 -14.60 -13.66 -3.10
CA ALA A 365 -13.68 -12.82 -2.33
C ALA A 365 -12.62 -12.15 -3.21
N ALA A 366 -12.09 -12.85 -4.22
CA ALA A 366 -11.10 -12.29 -5.14
C ALA A 366 -11.70 -11.16 -5.99
N GLU A 367 -12.88 -11.38 -6.59
CA GLU A 367 -13.59 -10.38 -7.38
C GLU A 367 -13.97 -9.15 -6.54
N GLN A 368 -14.49 -9.38 -5.34
CA GLN A 368 -14.82 -8.30 -4.41
C GLN A 368 -13.58 -7.50 -4.01
N GLN A 369 -12.44 -8.16 -3.76
CA GLN A 369 -11.19 -7.48 -3.44
C GLN A 369 -10.64 -6.67 -4.61
N GLU A 370 -10.66 -7.21 -5.83
CA GLU A 370 -10.21 -6.50 -7.03
C GLU A 370 -11.04 -5.23 -7.26
N LYS A 371 -12.36 -5.33 -7.07
CA LYS A 371 -13.25 -4.18 -7.11
C LYS A 371 -12.94 -3.16 -6.01
N GLU A 372 -12.79 -3.60 -4.76
CA GLU A 372 -12.42 -2.71 -3.64
C GLU A 372 -11.09 -1.99 -3.91
N ASN A 373 -10.11 -2.67 -4.49
CA ASN A 373 -8.82 -2.06 -4.84
C ASN A 373 -8.99 -0.97 -5.91
N ALA A 374 -9.78 -1.24 -6.97
CA ALA A 374 -10.04 -0.29 -8.04
C ALA A 374 -10.83 0.93 -7.54
N ASP A 375 -11.92 0.68 -6.79
CA ASP A 375 -12.77 1.72 -6.20
C ASP A 375 -11.94 2.62 -5.26
N ASN A 376 -11.10 2.03 -4.40
CA ASN A 376 -10.22 2.78 -3.49
C ASN A 376 -9.19 3.66 -4.22
N ALA A 377 -8.60 3.16 -5.32
CA ALA A 377 -7.65 3.94 -6.12
C ALA A 377 -8.35 5.13 -6.78
N GLN A 378 -9.56 4.92 -7.33
CA GLN A 378 -10.35 5.97 -7.96
C GLN A 378 -10.86 7.01 -6.95
N ASP A 379 -11.37 6.58 -5.80
CA ASP A 379 -11.88 7.47 -4.77
C ASP A 379 -10.79 8.37 -4.20
N ARG A 380 -9.57 7.85 -4.00
CA ARG A 380 -8.44 8.68 -3.55
C ARG A 380 -8.00 9.69 -4.61
N LEU A 381 -7.94 9.28 -5.88
CA LEU A 381 -7.65 10.23 -6.96
C LEU A 381 -8.72 11.35 -7.01
N LYS A 382 -9.99 10.99 -6.82
CA LYS A 382 -11.09 11.95 -6.73
C LYS A 382 -10.94 12.90 -5.53
N THR A 383 -10.57 12.40 -4.36
CA THR A 383 -10.28 13.23 -3.17
C THR A 383 -9.15 14.22 -3.47
N LYS A 384 -8.02 13.76 -4.04
CA LYS A 384 -6.90 14.63 -4.43
C LYS A 384 -7.33 15.73 -5.41
N ARG A 385 -8.12 15.37 -6.43
CA ARG A 385 -8.66 16.33 -7.40
C ARG A 385 -9.59 17.34 -6.76
N GLU A 386 -10.42 16.93 -5.81
CA GLU A 386 -11.27 17.87 -5.06
C GLU A 386 -10.44 18.83 -4.22
N LEU A 387 -9.41 18.33 -3.52
CA LEU A 387 -8.47 19.15 -2.76
C LEU A 387 -7.73 20.13 -3.67
N MET A 388 -7.23 19.67 -4.82
CA MET A 388 -6.61 20.53 -5.84
C MET A 388 -7.54 21.66 -6.29
N ARG A 389 -8.82 21.36 -6.58
CA ARG A 389 -9.80 22.39 -6.96
C ARG A 389 -10.01 23.43 -5.84
N ARG A 390 -9.95 23.02 -4.58
CA ARG A 390 -10.03 23.96 -3.44
C ARG A 390 -8.78 24.84 -3.35
N LEU A 391 -7.59 24.26 -3.50
CA LEU A 391 -6.31 24.98 -3.49
C LEU A 391 -6.19 25.97 -4.66
N LEU A 392 -6.64 25.60 -5.86
CA LEU A 392 -6.70 26.50 -7.02
C LEU A 392 -7.60 27.71 -6.77
N ARG A 393 -8.75 27.53 -6.09
CA ARG A 393 -9.63 28.64 -5.69
C ARG A 393 -8.99 29.56 -4.64
N GLN A 394 -7.99 29.09 -3.92
CA GLN A 394 -7.19 29.88 -2.98
C GLN A 394 -6.01 30.59 -3.67
N GLY A 395 -5.85 30.43 -4.99
CA GLY A 395 -4.81 31.08 -5.79
C GLY A 395 -3.49 30.31 -5.88
N ILE A 396 -3.43 29.07 -5.40
CA ILE A 396 -2.26 28.20 -5.55
C ILE A 396 -2.22 27.70 -6.99
N GLN A 397 -1.09 27.85 -7.67
CA GLN A 397 -0.95 27.48 -9.08
C GLN A 397 -0.88 25.96 -9.26
N LYS A 398 -1.18 25.46 -10.47
CA LYS A 398 -1.25 24.02 -10.75
C LYS A 398 0.13 23.34 -10.68
N ASP A 399 1.14 24.08 -11.09
CA ASP A 399 2.57 23.73 -11.11
C ASP A 399 3.28 24.01 -9.78
N ASP A 400 2.56 24.49 -8.76
CA ASP A 400 3.13 24.71 -7.43
C ASP A 400 3.52 23.37 -6.76
N LEU A 401 4.64 23.35 -6.03
CA LEU A 401 5.10 22.21 -5.24
C LEU A 401 4.03 21.69 -4.27
N VAL A 402 3.11 22.54 -3.80
CA VAL A 402 1.96 22.12 -2.99
C VAL A 402 1.07 21.12 -3.74
N MET A 403 0.80 21.37 -5.03
CA MET A 403 -0.01 20.47 -5.85
C MET A 403 0.70 19.16 -6.12
N ILE A 404 2.00 19.22 -6.40
CA ILE A 404 2.84 18.04 -6.60
C ILE A 404 2.85 17.18 -5.33
N ALA A 405 3.16 17.78 -4.19
CA ALA A 405 3.18 17.08 -2.91
C ALA A 405 1.81 16.46 -2.58
N LEU A 406 0.71 17.17 -2.84
CA LEU A 406 -0.65 16.65 -2.65
C LEU A 406 -0.92 15.37 -3.45
N PHE A 407 -0.50 15.32 -4.71
CA PHE A 407 -0.76 14.16 -5.56
C PHE A 407 0.14 12.96 -5.24
N LEU A 408 1.27 13.19 -4.56
CA LEU A 408 2.17 12.14 -4.07
C LEU A 408 1.67 11.46 -2.79
N LEU A 409 0.89 12.14 -1.95
CA LEU A 409 0.21 11.60 -0.75
C LEU A 409 -0.76 10.46 -1.10
#